data_AF-A0A259AWQ6-F1
#
_entry.id   AF-A0A259AWQ6-F1
#
_cell.length_a   1.000
_cell.length_b   1.000
_cell.length_c   1.000
_cell.angle_alpha   90.00
_cell.angle_beta   90.00
_cell.angle_gamma   90.00
#
_symmetry.space_group_name_H-M   'P 1'
#
loop_
_entity.id
_entity.type
_entity.pdbx_description
1 polymer ?
#
loop_
_entity_poly.entity_id
_entity_poly.type
_entity_poly.pdbx_seq_one_letter_code
_entity_poly.pdbx_strand_id
1 'polypeptide(L)'
;MPILLESARGFWSASCHLSAQPREAEVLAGFAQEEAAKILILMDAVRCPRHLIAARLSQIVSRFYGHLERLIYAEVCDGWSQDIADLRKRVEPLRKSHYIEGDVGEYIVPNANLYRRESKLYADIEAYEDRVPIWNAPKTYPGFFEPRKPSVLAVAEAMAALGMFSLPGLNATAQVWGALDFVEHESLRDAERLTDQLVERLVTEALPADFATQDHVFVLGRHWPLPMYNVELKMVDVSLEDLKQEQDRILWAEAGY
;
A
#
# COMPACT_ATOMS: atom_id res chain seq x y z
N MET A 1 -6.57 -16.27 -1.06
CA MET A 1 -7.16 -14.92 -1.03
C MET A 1 -8.37 -14.82 -0.11
N PRO A 2 -9.39 -15.71 -0.16
CA PRO A 2 -10.53 -15.63 0.77
C PRO A 2 -10.16 -15.63 2.26
N ILE A 3 -9.20 -16.47 2.67
CA ILE A 3 -8.69 -16.53 4.05
C ILE A 3 -8.07 -15.19 4.49
N LEU A 4 -7.30 -14.54 3.61
CA LEU A 4 -6.68 -13.24 3.89
C LEU A 4 -7.75 -12.15 4.04
N LEU A 5 -8.79 -12.20 3.19
CA LEU A 5 -9.88 -11.22 3.24
C LEU A 5 -10.65 -11.36 4.55
N GLU A 6 -10.94 -12.59 4.98
CA GLU A 6 -11.62 -12.83 6.24
C GLU A 6 -10.79 -12.35 7.43
N SER A 7 -9.48 -12.60 7.42
CA SER A 7 -8.57 -12.08 8.43
C SER A 7 -8.58 -10.54 8.48
N ALA A 8 -8.50 -9.89 7.32
CA ALA A 8 -8.50 -8.43 7.22
C ALA A 8 -9.83 -7.83 7.71
N ARG A 9 -10.97 -8.44 7.33
CA ARG A 9 -12.30 -8.06 7.80
C ARG A 9 -12.45 -8.23 9.31
N GLY A 10 -11.93 -9.32 9.87
CA GLY A 10 -11.94 -9.57 11.31
C GLY A 10 -11.19 -8.48 12.07
N PHE A 11 -9.97 -8.13 11.64
CA PHE A 11 -9.20 -7.05 12.24
C PHE A 11 -9.90 -5.69 12.13
N TRP A 12 -10.44 -5.36 10.95
CA TRP A 12 -11.16 -4.10 10.76
C TRP A 12 -12.43 -4.03 11.62
N SER A 13 -13.25 -5.07 11.60
CA SER A 13 -14.45 -5.15 12.43
C SER A 13 -14.11 -4.98 13.91
N ALA A 14 -13.10 -5.70 14.41
CA ALA A 14 -12.65 -5.55 15.79
C ALA A 14 -12.21 -4.11 16.09
N SER A 15 -11.45 -3.46 15.19
CA SER A 15 -11.03 -2.06 15.37
C SER A 15 -12.21 -1.10 15.56
N CYS A 16 -13.30 -1.28 14.79
CA CYS A 16 -14.49 -0.44 14.88
C CYS A 16 -15.22 -0.56 16.23
N HIS A 17 -15.04 -1.66 16.96
CA HIS A 17 -15.69 -1.89 18.26
C HIS A 17 -14.85 -1.38 19.44
N LEU A 18 -13.60 -0.94 19.22
CA LEU A 18 -12.69 -0.45 20.27
C LEU A 18 -12.70 1.07 20.41
N SER A 19 -13.89 1.70 20.40
CA SER A 19 -14.01 3.17 20.49
C SER A 19 -13.42 3.77 21.78
N ALA A 20 -13.38 3.01 22.87
CA ALA A 20 -12.77 3.41 24.13
C ALA A 20 -11.26 3.12 24.24
N GLN A 21 -10.66 2.47 23.24
CA GLN A 21 -9.25 2.07 23.20
C GLN A 21 -8.64 2.47 21.83
N PRO A 22 -8.41 3.78 21.60
CA PRO A 22 -8.07 4.30 20.27
C PRO A 22 -6.75 3.74 19.73
N ARG A 23 -5.75 3.52 20.59
CA ARG A 23 -4.47 2.93 20.18
C ARG A 23 -4.66 1.50 19.66
N GLU A 24 -5.35 0.66 20.42
CA GLU A 24 -5.64 -0.72 20.07
C GLU A 24 -6.49 -0.80 18.81
N ALA A 25 -7.47 0.10 18.65
CA ALA A 25 -8.24 0.23 17.42
C ALA A 25 -7.33 0.52 16.22
N GLU A 26 -6.41 1.49 16.32
CA GLU A 26 -5.46 1.82 15.27
C GLU A 26 -4.51 0.66 14.93
N VAL A 27 -4.07 -0.11 15.92
CA VAL A 27 -3.24 -1.32 15.71
C VAL A 27 -4.01 -2.35 14.89
N LEU A 28 -5.25 -2.65 15.26
CA LEU A 28 -6.08 -3.61 14.53
C LEU A 28 -6.42 -3.12 13.12
N ALA A 29 -6.69 -1.82 12.94
CA ALA A 29 -6.87 -1.24 11.62
C ALA A 29 -5.61 -1.39 10.75
N GLY A 30 -4.42 -1.20 11.33
CA GLY A 30 -3.14 -1.46 10.66
C GLY A 30 -2.96 -2.92 10.23
N PHE A 31 -3.33 -3.88 11.08
CA PHE A 31 -3.32 -5.29 10.69
C PHE A 31 -4.32 -5.62 9.58
N ALA A 32 -5.51 -5.02 9.61
CA ALA A 32 -6.47 -5.16 8.51
C ALA A 32 -5.90 -4.66 7.18
N GLN A 33 -5.21 -3.52 7.21
CA GLN A 33 -4.54 -2.92 6.06
C GLN A 33 -3.43 -3.84 5.51
N GLU A 34 -2.56 -4.37 6.37
CA GLU A 34 -1.49 -5.27 5.96
C GLU A 34 -1.99 -6.62 5.41
N GLU A 35 -3.02 -7.22 6.03
CA GLU A 35 -3.62 -8.46 5.54
C GLU A 35 -4.31 -8.27 4.19
N ALA A 36 -5.00 -7.13 3.99
CA ALA A 36 -5.58 -6.80 2.71
C ALA A 36 -4.51 -6.54 1.63
N ALA A 37 -3.39 -5.89 1.96
CA ALA A 37 -2.31 -5.64 1.01
C ALA A 37 -1.69 -6.93 0.44
N LYS A 38 -1.65 -8.00 1.24
CA LYS A 38 -1.23 -9.33 0.75
C LYS A 38 -2.08 -9.84 -0.41
N ILE A 39 -3.38 -9.51 -0.45
CA ILE A 39 -4.25 -9.89 -1.56
C ILE A 39 -3.83 -9.17 -2.84
N LEU A 40 -3.54 -7.87 -2.77
CA LEU A 40 -3.08 -7.12 -3.94
C LEU A 40 -1.71 -7.61 -4.42
N ILE A 41 -0.81 -7.99 -3.52
CA ILE A 41 0.47 -8.63 -3.88
C ILE A 41 0.24 -9.93 -4.67
N LEU A 42 -0.68 -10.77 -4.23
CA LEU A 42 -1.03 -11.99 -4.97
C LEU A 42 -1.73 -11.66 -6.30
N MET A 43 -2.58 -10.64 -6.33
CA MET A 43 -3.24 -10.18 -7.56
C MET A 43 -2.23 -9.60 -8.55
N ASP A 44 -1.12 -9.04 -8.08
CA ASP A 44 0.03 -8.64 -8.91
C ASP A 44 0.66 -9.82 -9.64
N ALA A 45 0.77 -10.98 -8.99
CA ALA A 45 1.21 -12.20 -9.67
C ALA A 45 0.18 -12.66 -10.71
N VAL A 46 -1.11 -12.53 -10.43
CA VAL A 46 -2.19 -12.91 -11.36
C VAL A 46 -2.21 -12.02 -12.59
N ARG A 47 -2.08 -10.70 -12.43
CA ARG A 47 -2.08 -9.72 -13.53
C ARG A 47 -0.73 -9.60 -14.25
N CYS A 48 0.31 -10.25 -13.75
CA CYS A 48 1.61 -10.25 -14.41
C CYS A 48 1.56 -11.04 -15.73
N PRO A 49 2.02 -10.47 -16.84
CA PRO A 49 2.08 -11.15 -18.14
C PRO A 49 2.80 -12.49 -18.05
N ARG A 50 2.28 -13.50 -18.77
CA ARG A 50 2.77 -14.89 -18.70
C ARG A 50 4.25 -15.06 -19.01
N HIS A 51 4.80 -14.20 -19.86
CA HIS A 51 6.21 -14.27 -20.24
C HIS A 51 7.14 -13.59 -19.20
N LEU A 52 6.58 -12.81 -18.26
CA LEU A 52 7.33 -12.13 -17.19
C LEU A 52 7.22 -12.84 -15.83
N ILE A 53 6.11 -13.55 -15.57
CA ILE A 53 5.82 -14.09 -14.23
C ILE A 53 6.93 -14.98 -13.66
N ALA A 54 7.59 -15.80 -14.49
CA ALA A 54 8.68 -16.66 -14.03
C ALA A 54 9.85 -15.87 -13.42
N ALA A 55 10.16 -14.69 -13.97
CA ALA A 55 11.22 -13.82 -13.48
C ALA A 55 10.78 -12.95 -12.27
N ARG A 56 9.47 -12.73 -12.11
CA ARG A 56 8.92 -11.83 -11.07
C ARG A 56 8.37 -12.55 -9.85
N LEU A 57 7.98 -13.81 -9.96
CA LEU A 57 7.24 -14.53 -8.93
C LEU A 57 7.98 -14.56 -7.58
N SER A 58 9.28 -14.85 -7.57
CA SER A 58 10.06 -14.86 -6.32
C SER A 58 10.07 -13.50 -5.63
N GLN A 59 10.16 -12.41 -6.40
CA GLN A 59 10.12 -11.06 -5.86
C GLN A 59 8.73 -10.74 -5.30
N ILE A 60 7.66 -11.05 -6.04
CA ILE A 60 6.29 -10.84 -5.61
C ILE A 60 6.00 -11.60 -4.31
N VAL A 61 6.40 -12.87 -4.23
CA VAL A 61 6.22 -13.70 -3.01
C VAL A 61 7.04 -13.16 -1.84
N SER A 62 8.24 -12.61 -2.06
CA SER A 62 9.01 -12.01 -0.95
C SER A 62 8.29 -10.81 -0.33
N ARG A 63 7.63 -9.97 -1.14
CA ARG A 63 6.84 -8.81 -0.68
C ARG A 63 5.68 -9.20 0.21
N PHE A 64 5.12 -10.40 0.01
CA PHE A 64 4.06 -10.93 0.85
C PHE A 64 4.45 -10.98 2.33
N TYR A 65 5.75 -11.16 2.64
CA TYR A 65 6.27 -11.26 4.00
C TYR A 65 6.79 -9.93 4.57
N GLY A 66 7.12 -8.97 3.72
CA GLY A 66 7.68 -7.68 4.13
C GLY A 66 6.63 -6.66 4.57
N HIS A 67 6.85 -6.03 5.72
CA HIS A 67 5.92 -5.03 6.28
C HIS A 67 5.90 -3.75 5.44
N LEU A 68 7.07 -3.27 5.04
CA LEU A 68 7.19 -2.05 4.24
C LEU A 68 6.43 -2.19 2.92
N GLU A 69 6.59 -3.32 2.24
CA GLU A 69 5.97 -3.56 0.95
C GLU A 69 4.45 -3.63 1.06
N ARG A 70 3.90 -4.29 2.10
CA ARG A 70 2.46 -4.27 2.39
C ARG A 70 1.96 -2.84 2.65
N LEU A 71 2.71 -2.05 3.41
CA LEU A 71 2.36 -0.66 3.68
C LEU A 71 2.37 0.19 2.40
N ILE A 72 3.36 0.00 1.52
CA ILE A 72 3.40 0.67 0.21
C ILE A 72 2.18 0.27 -0.64
N TYR A 73 1.85 -1.03 -0.72
CA TYR A 73 0.65 -1.50 -1.42
C TYR A 73 -0.64 -0.86 -0.91
N ALA A 74 -0.74 -0.65 0.41
CA ALA A 74 -1.88 0.02 0.98
C ALA A 74 -1.90 1.52 0.65
N GLU A 75 -0.77 2.22 0.81
CA GLU A 75 -0.60 3.64 0.56
C GLU A 75 -0.97 4.01 -0.89
N VAL A 76 -0.54 3.19 -1.86
CA VAL A 76 -0.83 3.50 -3.26
C VAL A 76 -2.33 3.40 -3.61
N CYS A 77 -3.15 2.73 -2.80
CA CYS A 77 -4.61 2.66 -3.01
C CYS A 77 -5.33 3.98 -2.68
N ASP A 78 -4.70 4.88 -1.92
CA ASP A 78 -5.30 6.15 -1.50
C ASP A 78 -5.12 7.28 -2.54
N GLY A 79 -4.44 7.02 -3.66
CA GLY A 79 -4.22 7.98 -4.72
C GLY A 79 -3.93 7.35 -6.07
N TRP A 80 -4.06 8.14 -7.14
CA TRP A 80 -3.82 7.66 -8.50
C TRP A 80 -2.43 8.00 -9.00
N SER A 81 -1.91 7.16 -9.89
CA SER A 81 -0.73 7.45 -10.69
C SER A 81 -1.12 7.50 -12.15
N GLN A 82 -0.64 8.50 -12.88
CA GLN A 82 -1.01 8.70 -14.28
C GLN A 82 -0.45 7.59 -15.18
N ASP A 83 0.74 7.09 -14.86
CA ASP A 83 1.46 6.02 -15.54
C ASP A 83 2.43 5.32 -14.58
N ILE A 84 3.20 4.34 -15.08
CA ILE A 84 4.17 3.60 -14.29
C ILE A 84 5.37 4.46 -13.85
N ALA A 85 5.77 5.46 -14.64
CA ALA A 85 6.83 6.39 -14.25
C ALA A 85 6.40 7.25 -13.06
N ASP A 86 5.18 7.76 -13.06
CA ASP A 86 4.57 8.49 -11.96
C ASP A 86 4.35 7.61 -10.72
N LEU A 87 3.94 6.36 -10.91
CA LEU A 87 3.87 5.37 -9.82
C LEU A 87 5.23 5.15 -9.15
N ARG A 88 6.31 5.00 -9.92
CA ARG A 88 7.67 4.87 -9.39
C ARG A 88 8.07 6.12 -8.60
N LYS A 89 7.76 7.31 -9.09
CA LYS A 89 8.03 8.58 -8.38
C LYS A 89 7.28 8.65 -7.05
N ARG A 90 6.02 8.20 -6.99
CA ARG A 90 5.25 8.13 -5.73
C ARG A 90 5.82 7.09 -4.76
N VAL A 91 6.29 5.95 -5.26
CA VAL A 91 6.81 4.86 -4.43
C VAL A 91 8.21 5.13 -3.89
N GLU A 92 9.06 5.84 -4.65
CA GLU A 92 10.46 6.11 -4.27
C GLU A 92 10.63 6.72 -2.87
N PRO A 93 9.94 7.80 -2.47
CA PRO A 93 10.08 8.34 -1.12
C PRO A 93 9.61 7.35 -0.04
N LEU A 94 8.60 6.51 -0.33
CA LEU A 94 8.07 5.55 0.64
C LEU A 94 9.07 4.44 1.00
N ARG A 95 10.14 4.27 0.21
CA ARG A 95 11.14 3.22 0.40
C ARG A 95 12.35 3.67 1.21
N LYS A 96 12.55 4.97 1.38
CA LYS A 96 13.74 5.48 2.08
C LYS A 96 13.66 5.15 3.57
N SER A 97 14.78 4.73 4.17
CA SER A 97 14.84 4.45 5.61
C SER A 97 14.65 5.73 6.44
N HIS A 98 15.12 6.87 5.92
CA HIS A 98 14.97 8.19 6.51
C HIS A 98 14.76 9.27 5.44
N TYR A 99 14.15 10.38 5.80
CA TYR A 99 14.00 11.57 4.95
C TYR A 99 14.08 12.85 5.77
N ILE A 100 14.27 13.97 5.09
CA ILE A 100 14.27 15.30 5.69
C ILE A 100 12.83 15.84 5.66
N GLU A 101 12.36 16.33 6.80
CA GLU A 101 11.05 16.94 7.02
C GLU A 101 11.20 18.32 7.65
N GLY A 102 10.18 19.15 7.49
CA GLY A 102 10.12 20.54 7.95
C GLY A 102 10.23 21.53 6.80
N ASP A 103 9.81 22.77 7.04
CA ASP A 103 9.72 23.81 6.00
C ASP A 103 11.12 24.19 5.48
N VAL A 104 12.14 24.06 6.33
CA VAL A 104 13.54 24.39 6.03
C VAL A 104 14.46 23.18 6.23
N GLY A 105 13.88 21.98 6.27
CA GLY A 105 14.58 20.71 6.41
C GLY A 105 15.15 20.45 7.81
N GLU A 106 14.46 20.90 8.85
CA GLU A 106 14.92 20.88 10.25
C GLU A 106 15.08 19.47 10.83
N TYR A 107 14.34 18.49 10.33
CA TYR A 107 14.24 17.18 10.96
C TYR A 107 14.65 16.05 10.03
N ILE A 108 15.54 15.17 10.49
CA ILE A 108 15.75 13.87 9.87
C ILE A 108 14.83 12.87 10.58
N VAL A 109 13.87 12.34 9.85
CA VAL A 109 12.85 11.44 10.39
C VAL A 109 12.94 10.05 9.74
N PRO A 110 12.63 8.97 10.49
CA PRO A 110 12.59 7.63 9.93
C PRO A 110 11.43 7.48 8.94
N ASN A 111 11.42 6.37 8.19
CA ASN A 111 10.33 6.00 7.31
C ASN A 111 8.97 6.08 8.02
N ALA A 112 8.11 7.00 7.61
CA ALA A 112 6.88 7.34 8.32
C ALA A 112 5.93 6.14 8.47
N ASN A 113 5.85 5.28 7.45
CA ASN A 113 4.94 4.14 7.43
C ASN A 113 5.36 3.07 8.45
N LEU A 114 6.66 2.74 8.48
CA LEU A 114 7.20 1.81 9.48
C LEU A 114 7.19 2.41 10.87
N TYR A 115 7.62 3.67 11.01
CA TYR A 115 7.65 4.36 12.30
C TYR A 115 6.26 4.45 12.92
N ARG A 116 5.25 4.87 12.15
CA ARG A 116 3.85 4.94 12.62
C ARG A 116 3.32 3.57 13.00
N ARG A 117 3.71 2.51 12.29
CA ARG A 117 3.32 1.14 12.63
C ARG A 117 3.94 0.69 13.95
N GLU A 118 5.25 0.87 14.10
CA GLU A 118 6.01 0.34 15.25
C GLU A 118 5.78 1.14 16.52
N SER A 119 5.72 2.48 16.41
CA SER A 119 5.46 3.36 17.55
C SER A 119 4.12 3.14 18.23
N LYS A 120 3.15 2.48 17.59
CA LYS A 120 1.87 2.08 18.22
C LYS A 120 1.97 0.79 19.02
N LEU A 121 2.89 -0.09 18.62
CA LEU A 121 3.01 -1.44 19.14
C LEU A 121 3.94 -1.52 20.34
N TYR A 122 5.08 -0.82 20.26
CA TYR A 122 6.19 -1.02 21.17
C TYR A 122 6.46 0.22 22.02
N ALA A 123 6.75 -0.02 23.29
CA ALA A 123 7.53 0.93 24.06
C ALA A 123 8.99 0.74 23.65
N ASP A 124 9.70 1.84 23.38
CA ASP A 124 11.05 1.78 22.85
C ASP A 124 12.00 2.70 23.62
N ILE A 125 13.31 2.49 23.44
CA ILE A 125 14.35 3.38 23.93
C ILE A 125 15.03 4.00 22.70
N GLU A 126 14.70 5.25 22.42
CA GLU A 126 15.32 5.99 21.32
C GLU A 126 16.35 6.97 21.89
N ALA A 127 17.48 7.11 21.20
CA ALA A 127 18.46 8.15 21.46
C ALA A 127 18.39 9.14 20.30
N TYR A 128 17.93 10.37 20.59
CA TYR A 128 17.85 11.45 19.60
C TYR A 128 19.22 12.12 19.43
N GLU A 129 19.26 13.34 18.91
CA GLU A 129 20.48 14.05 18.53
C GLU A 129 21.53 14.19 19.64
N ASP A 130 21.09 14.30 20.90
CA ASP A 130 21.94 14.42 22.09
C ASP A 130 22.49 13.07 22.59
N ARG A 131 22.09 11.96 21.94
CA ARG A 131 22.43 10.57 22.27
C ARG A 131 22.03 10.13 23.68
N VAL A 132 21.15 10.86 24.36
CA VAL A 132 20.62 10.45 25.65
C VAL A 132 19.45 9.50 25.40
N PRO A 133 19.53 8.23 25.83
CA PRO A 133 18.44 7.28 25.60
C PRO A 133 17.22 7.67 26.43
N ILE A 134 16.07 7.83 25.80
CA ILE A 134 14.80 8.10 26.47
C ILE A 134 13.77 7.02 26.17
N TRP A 135 12.95 6.71 27.18
CA TRP A 135 11.80 5.82 27.00
C TRP A 135 10.71 6.53 26.21
N ASN A 136 10.34 5.96 25.08
CA ASN A 136 9.17 6.34 24.30
C ASN A 136 8.02 5.39 24.61
N ALA A 137 6.95 5.96 25.14
CA ALA A 137 5.69 5.24 25.29
C ALA A 137 5.02 5.09 23.91
N PRO A 138 4.24 4.01 23.70
CA PRO A 138 3.50 3.82 22.46
C PRO A 138 2.61 5.02 22.14
N LYS A 139 2.64 5.46 20.88
CA LYS A 139 1.94 6.65 20.41
C LYS A 139 0.49 6.31 20.03
N THR A 140 -0.39 7.27 20.27
CA THR A 140 -1.76 7.30 19.74
C THR A 140 -1.88 8.52 18.85
N TYR A 141 -2.49 8.39 17.67
CA TYR A 141 -2.65 9.50 16.74
C TYR A 141 -4.13 9.85 16.66
N PRO A 142 -4.64 10.72 17.57
CA PRO A 142 -6.06 10.98 17.64
C PRO A 142 -6.56 11.53 16.31
N GLY A 143 -7.41 10.76 15.64
CA GLY A 143 -8.16 11.21 14.48
C GLY A 143 -9.31 12.11 14.93
N PHE A 144 -9.50 13.25 14.26
CA PHE A 144 -10.67 14.11 14.48
C PHE A 144 -11.96 13.56 13.85
N PHE A 145 -11.83 12.51 13.03
CA PHE A 145 -12.92 11.88 12.29
C PHE A 145 -13.03 10.40 12.65
N GLU A 146 -14.21 9.82 12.43
CA GLU A 146 -14.40 8.37 12.54
C GLU A 146 -13.38 7.62 11.66
N PRO A 147 -12.84 6.48 12.14
CA PRO A 147 -11.91 5.69 11.36
C PRO A 147 -12.52 5.29 10.02
N ARG A 148 -11.89 5.74 8.93
CA ARG A 148 -12.30 5.35 7.58
C ARG A 148 -11.74 3.96 7.27
N LYS A 149 -12.56 3.10 6.63
CA LYS A 149 -12.11 1.79 6.14
C LYS A 149 -10.90 1.97 5.22
N PRO A 150 -9.79 1.23 5.40
CA PRO A 150 -8.64 1.29 4.53
C PRO A 150 -9.02 1.01 3.07
N SER A 151 -8.57 1.84 2.13
CA SER A 151 -8.89 1.69 0.70
C SER A 151 -8.47 0.32 0.16
N VAL A 152 -7.31 -0.20 0.60
CA VAL A 152 -6.84 -1.53 0.23
C VAL A 152 -7.79 -2.66 0.65
N LEU A 153 -8.44 -2.53 1.82
CA LEU A 153 -9.46 -3.48 2.26
C LEU A 153 -10.71 -3.35 1.40
N ALA A 154 -11.17 -2.12 1.12
CA ALA A 154 -12.31 -1.89 0.24
C ALA A 154 -12.08 -2.49 -1.17
N VAL A 155 -10.88 -2.34 -1.74
CA VAL A 155 -10.49 -2.97 -3.02
C VAL A 155 -10.57 -4.49 -2.92
N ALA A 156 -10.00 -5.09 -1.87
CA ALA A 156 -10.04 -6.54 -1.69
C ALA A 156 -11.47 -7.08 -1.53
N GLU A 157 -12.35 -6.34 -0.85
CA GLU A 157 -13.78 -6.66 -0.74
C GLU A 157 -14.49 -6.57 -2.08
N ALA A 158 -14.20 -5.53 -2.87
CA ALA A 158 -14.75 -5.36 -4.21
C ALA A 158 -14.31 -6.50 -5.16
N MET A 159 -13.03 -6.88 -5.12
CA MET A 159 -12.50 -8.03 -5.89
C MET A 159 -13.24 -9.33 -5.54
N ALA A 160 -13.47 -9.57 -4.25
CA ALA A 160 -14.20 -10.74 -3.79
C ALA A 160 -15.67 -10.71 -4.24
N ALA A 161 -16.34 -9.58 -4.07
CA ALA A 161 -17.74 -9.40 -4.47
C ALA A 161 -17.94 -9.61 -5.97
N LEU A 162 -16.98 -9.18 -6.79
CA LEU A 162 -17.02 -9.34 -8.25
C LEU A 162 -16.54 -10.71 -8.73
N GLY A 163 -16.25 -11.64 -7.81
CA GLY A 163 -15.90 -13.04 -8.15
C GLY A 163 -14.44 -13.25 -8.58
N MET A 164 -13.57 -12.25 -8.43
CA MET A 164 -12.16 -12.33 -8.88
C MET A 164 -11.32 -13.35 -8.12
N PHE A 165 -11.76 -13.82 -6.94
CA PHE A 165 -11.05 -14.84 -6.16
C PHE A 165 -11.42 -16.28 -6.54
N SER A 166 -12.40 -16.47 -7.42
CA SER A 166 -12.72 -17.77 -8.00
C SER A 166 -11.67 -18.18 -9.05
N LEU A 167 -11.52 -19.47 -9.34
CA LEU A 167 -10.63 -19.92 -10.41
C LEU A 167 -10.97 -19.27 -11.78
N PRO A 168 -12.24 -19.20 -12.21
CA PRO A 168 -12.62 -18.45 -13.42
C PRO A 168 -12.24 -16.97 -13.33
N GLY A 169 -12.51 -16.31 -12.20
CA GLY A 169 -12.17 -14.90 -12.00
C GLY A 169 -10.67 -14.60 -12.06
N LEU A 170 -9.84 -15.49 -11.49
CA LEU A 170 -8.38 -15.39 -11.58
C LEU A 170 -7.90 -15.58 -13.02
N ASN A 171 -8.46 -16.54 -13.75
CA ASN A 171 -8.15 -16.74 -15.15
C ASN A 171 -8.57 -15.55 -16.01
N ALA A 172 -9.76 -14.98 -15.78
CA ALA A 172 -10.23 -13.78 -16.45
C ALA A 172 -9.28 -12.60 -16.17
N THR A 173 -8.91 -12.39 -14.91
CA THR A 173 -7.98 -11.33 -14.50
C THR A 173 -6.63 -11.48 -15.19
N ALA A 174 -6.04 -12.68 -15.17
CA ALA A 174 -4.76 -12.95 -15.80
C ALA A 174 -4.79 -12.77 -17.32
N GLN A 175 -5.88 -13.14 -17.97
CA GLN A 175 -6.03 -13.00 -19.43
C GLN A 175 -6.23 -11.55 -19.85
N VAL A 176 -7.09 -10.80 -19.16
CA VAL A 176 -7.38 -9.40 -19.49
C VAL A 176 -6.17 -8.51 -19.17
N TRP A 177 -5.67 -8.57 -17.94
CA TRP A 177 -4.57 -7.70 -17.53
C TRP A 177 -3.21 -8.12 -18.09
N GLY A 178 -3.01 -9.41 -18.33
CA GLY A 178 -1.79 -9.92 -18.96
C GLY A 178 -1.66 -9.58 -20.45
N ALA A 179 -2.62 -8.85 -21.03
CA ALA A 179 -2.56 -8.36 -22.40
C ALA A 179 -1.62 -7.15 -22.59
N LEU A 180 -1.21 -6.50 -21.49
CA LEU A 180 -0.34 -5.33 -21.52
C LEU A 180 0.78 -5.45 -20.47
N ASP A 181 1.99 -5.07 -20.88
CA ASP A 181 3.15 -5.03 -20.01
C ASP A 181 3.25 -3.64 -19.39
N PHE A 182 2.99 -3.51 -18.09
CA PHE A 182 3.14 -2.24 -17.38
C PHE A 182 4.61 -2.05 -17.00
N VAL A 183 5.34 -1.29 -17.82
CA VAL A 183 6.78 -1.10 -17.71
C VAL A 183 7.15 0.36 -17.54
N GLU A 184 6.54 1.29 -18.27
CA GLU A 184 6.96 2.69 -18.25
C GLU A 184 5.82 3.69 -18.51
N HIS A 185 5.21 3.64 -19.69
CA HIS A 185 4.25 4.65 -20.15
C HIS A 185 2.79 4.18 -20.11
N GLU A 186 2.57 2.92 -19.76
CA GLU A 186 1.22 2.36 -19.62
C GLU A 186 0.48 3.13 -18.53
N SER A 187 -0.72 3.58 -18.89
CA SER A 187 -1.37 4.69 -18.20
C SER A 187 -2.53 4.23 -17.32
N LEU A 188 -3.04 5.15 -16.49
CA LEU A 188 -4.31 4.98 -15.78
C LEU A 188 -5.45 4.67 -16.74
N ARG A 189 -5.47 5.26 -17.94
CA ARG A 189 -6.50 5.00 -18.95
C ARG A 189 -6.45 3.57 -19.48
N ASP A 190 -5.25 3.00 -19.60
CA ASP A 190 -5.09 1.59 -19.96
C ASP A 190 -5.64 0.69 -18.87
N ALA A 191 -5.34 1.01 -17.61
CA ALA A 191 -5.86 0.28 -16.45
C ALA A 191 -7.39 0.39 -16.32
N GLU A 192 -7.98 1.57 -16.55
CA GLU A 192 -9.43 1.78 -16.59
C GLU A 192 -10.07 0.90 -17.65
N ARG A 193 -9.56 0.95 -18.89
CA ARG A 193 -10.04 0.10 -20.00
C ARG A 193 -9.96 -1.39 -19.67
N LEU A 194 -8.85 -1.84 -19.09
CA LEU A 194 -8.68 -3.26 -18.69
C LEU A 194 -9.60 -3.64 -17.53
N THR A 195 -9.88 -2.71 -16.61
CA THR A 195 -10.83 -2.92 -15.51
C THR A 195 -12.24 -3.07 -16.06
N ASP A 196 -12.67 -2.22 -16.98
CA ASP A 196 -13.99 -2.30 -17.62
C ASP A 196 -14.16 -3.62 -18.38
N GLN A 197 -13.17 -4.00 -19.18
CA GLN A 197 -13.16 -5.28 -19.91
C GLN A 197 -13.23 -6.48 -18.96
N LEU A 198 -12.51 -6.42 -17.83
CA LEU A 198 -12.56 -7.47 -16.82
C LEU A 198 -13.94 -7.55 -16.19
N VAL A 199 -14.51 -6.43 -15.74
CA VAL A 199 -15.83 -6.39 -15.11
C VAL A 199 -16.92 -6.89 -16.06
N GLU A 200 -16.92 -6.45 -17.33
CA GLU A 200 -17.84 -6.92 -18.35
C GLU A 200 -17.80 -8.44 -18.50
N ARG A 201 -16.58 -9.00 -18.53
CA ARG A 201 -16.37 -10.44 -18.63
C ARG A 201 -16.86 -11.18 -17.38
N LEU A 202 -16.52 -10.70 -16.18
CA LEU A 202 -16.96 -11.30 -14.92
C LEU A 202 -18.48 -11.36 -14.85
N VAL A 203 -19.17 -10.29 -15.23
CA VAL A 203 -20.64 -10.21 -15.28
C VAL A 203 -21.21 -11.18 -16.32
N THR A 204 -20.63 -11.22 -17.52
CA THR A 204 -21.07 -12.14 -18.60
C THR A 204 -20.93 -13.60 -18.19
N GLU A 205 -19.90 -13.94 -17.42
CA GLU A 205 -19.65 -15.28 -16.89
C GLU A 205 -20.43 -15.56 -15.58
N ALA A 206 -21.29 -14.64 -15.13
CA ALA A 206 -22.09 -14.75 -13.91
C ALA A 206 -21.26 -15.06 -12.65
N LEU A 207 -20.08 -14.44 -12.53
CA LEU A 207 -19.15 -14.63 -11.42
C LEU A 207 -19.38 -13.72 -10.19
N PRO A 208 -19.91 -12.49 -10.32
CA PRO A 208 -20.21 -11.66 -9.16
C PRO A 208 -21.17 -12.35 -8.18
N ALA A 209 -20.96 -12.11 -6.90
CA ALA A 209 -21.86 -12.58 -5.84
C ALA A 209 -23.20 -11.82 -5.88
N ASP A 210 -24.25 -12.41 -5.31
CA ASP A 210 -25.61 -11.82 -5.29
C ASP A 210 -25.67 -10.42 -4.63
N PHE A 211 -24.76 -10.13 -3.70
CA PHE A 211 -24.67 -8.83 -3.03
C PHE A 211 -23.76 -7.82 -3.76
N ALA A 212 -23.21 -8.18 -4.92
CA ALA A 212 -22.34 -7.28 -5.66
C ALA A 212 -23.13 -6.06 -6.19
N THR A 213 -22.62 -4.86 -5.91
CA THR A 213 -23.22 -3.59 -6.35
C THR A 213 -22.29 -2.82 -7.28
N GLN A 214 -22.83 -1.77 -7.90
CA GLN A 214 -22.06 -0.81 -8.69
C GLN A 214 -20.97 -0.11 -7.88
N ASP A 215 -21.14 0.03 -6.55
CA ASP A 215 -20.13 0.61 -5.68
C ASP A 215 -18.85 -0.23 -5.65
N HIS A 216 -18.93 -1.56 -5.78
CA HIS A 216 -17.73 -2.40 -5.89
C HIS A 216 -16.96 -2.10 -7.18
N VAL A 217 -17.66 -1.88 -8.29
CA VAL A 217 -17.04 -1.49 -9.57
C VAL A 217 -16.37 -0.11 -9.43
N PHE A 218 -17.05 0.85 -8.82
CA PHE A 218 -16.49 2.17 -8.54
C PHE A 218 -15.24 2.10 -7.66
N VAL A 219 -15.27 1.28 -6.59
CA VAL A 219 -14.11 1.08 -5.71
C VAL A 219 -12.93 0.50 -6.47
N LEU A 220 -13.12 -0.49 -7.34
CA LEU A 220 -12.02 -1.02 -8.16
C LEU A 220 -11.43 0.06 -9.07
N GLY A 221 -12.26 0.76 -9.85
CA GLY A 221 -11.77 1.81 -10.75
C GLY A 221 -11.09 2.96 -10.01
N ARG A 222 -11.55 3.28 -8.79
CA ARG A 222 -11.02 4.39 -7.99
C ARG A 222 -9.74 4.05 -7.22
N HIS A 223 -9.60 2.82 -6.74
CA HIS A 223 -8.62 2.49 -5.72
C HIS A 223 -7.71 1.31 -6.06
N TRP A 224 -7.98 0.53 -7.12
CA TRP A 224 -7.06 -0.54 -7.52
C TRP A 224 -5.84 0.06 -8.25
N PRO A 225 -4.62 0.07 -7.66
CA PRO A 225 -3.47 0.73 -8.26
C PRO A 225 -3.00 0.03 -9.54
N LEU A 226 -2.24 0.76 -10.36
CA LEU A 226 -1.44 0.20 -11.46
C LEU A 226 -0.56 -0.98 -10.98
N PRO A 227 -0.19 -1.93 -11.86
CA PRO A 227 0.69 -3.04 -11.51
C PRO A 227 2.04 -2.64 -10.94
N MET A 228 2.41 -3.27 -9.83
CA MET A 228 3.66 -3.03 -9.12
C MET A 228 4.67 -4.16 -9.30
N TYR A 229 4.37 -5.20 -10.09
CA TYR A 229 5.28 -6.31 -10.38
C TYR A 229 6.61 -5.86 -11.05
N ASN A 230 6.64 -4.65 -11.63
CA ASN A 230 7.82 -4.00 -12.22
C ASN A 230 8.30 -2.74 -11.46
N VAL A 231 7.81 -2.54 -10.23
CA VAL A 231 8.21 -1.42 -9.36
C VAL A 231 9.06 -1.98 -8.22
N GLU A 232 10.22 -1.38 -7.95
CA GLU A 232 11.05 -1.78 -6.79
C GLU A 232 10.44 -1.23 -5.51
N LEU A 233 10.33 -2.08 -4.48
CA LEU A 233 9.68 -1.76 -3.20
C LEU A 233 10.61 -1.93 -2.00
N LYS A 234 11.80 -2.51 -2.19
CA LYS A 234 12.77 -2.71 -1.11
C LYS A 234 13.18 -1.38 -0.49
N MET A 235 13.39 -1.43 0.82
CA MET A 235 13.94 -0.32 1.56
C MET A 235 15.26 0.13 0.94
N VAL A 236 15.41 1.44 0.77
CA VAL A 236 16.66 2.10 0.43
C VAL A 236 17.21 2.64 1.73
N ASP A 237 18.35 2.11 2.16
CA ASP A 237 19.02 2.67 3.33
C ASP A 237 19.68 4.00 2.94
N VAL A 238 19.30 5.07 3.65
CA VAL A 238 19.81 6.42 3.43
C VAL A 238 20.76 6.75 4.56
N SER A 239 21.97 7.15 4.21
CA SER A 239 22.99 7.56 5.19
C SER A 239 22.53 8.78 5.97
N LEU A 240 22.57 8.69 7.31
CA LEU A 240 22.32 9.84 8.18
C LEU A 240 23.36 10.95 7.98
N GLU A 241 24.58 10.60 7.54
CA GLU A 241 25.60 11.59 7.20
C GLU A 241 25.22 12.37 5.95
N ASP A 242 24.75 11.68 4.90
CA ASP A 242 24.31 12.32 3.66
C ASP A 242 23.10 13.23 3.92
N LEU A 243 22.16 12.78 4.77
CA LEU A 243 21.01 13.59 5.15
C LEU A 243 21.40 14.83 5.96
N LYS A 244 22.42 14.75 6.82
CA LYS A 244 22.94 15.92 7.54
C LYS A 244 23.63 16.91 6.61
N GLN A 245 24.43 16.43 5.66
CA GLN A 245 25.04 17.30 4.64
C GLN A 245 23.98 17.98 3.78
N GLU A 246 22.91 17.26 3.44
CA GLU A 246 21.79 17.82 2.69
C GLU A 246 20.99 18.84 3.52
N GLN A 247 20.74 18.55 4.80
CA GLN A 247 20.13 19.49 5.74
C GLN A 247 20.96 20.78 5.86
N ASP A 248 22.27 20.67 6.04
CA ASP A 248 23.17 21.82 6.05
C ASP A 248 23.04 22.61 4.74
N ARG A 249 23.07 21.93 3.58
CA ARG A 249 22.92 22.57 2.26
C ARG A 249 21.61 23.36 2.13
N ILE A 250 20.49 22.81 2.60
CA ILE A 250 19.19 23.49 2.60
C ILE A 250 19.26 24.74 3.49
N LEU A 251 19.78 24.62 4.70
CA LEU A 251 19.96 25.73 5.63
C LEU A 251 20.84 26.85 5.05
N TRP A 252 21.95 26.50 4.39
CA TRP A 252 22.82 27.48 3.72
C TRP A 252 22.13 28.19 2.56
N ALA A 253 21.36 27.44 1.75
CA ALA A 253 20.61 28.01 0.63
C ALA A 253 19.52 28.99 1.10
N GLU A 254 18.86 28.71 2.23
CA GLU A 254 17.89 29.63 2.83
C GLU A 254 18.52 30.84 3.50
N ALA A 255 19.71 30.67 4.10
CA ALA A 255 20.50 31.77 4.65
C ALA A 255 21.07 32.71 3.56
N GLY A 256 20.91 32.38 2.28
CA GLY A 256 21.30 33.22 1.14
C GLY A 256 22.78 33.18 0.78
N TYR A 257 23.46 32.06 1.09
CA TYR A 257 24.87 31.82 0.76
C TYR A 257 25.05 30.81 -0.37
#